data_AF-A0A947ZWS4-F1
#
_entry.id   AF-A0A947ZWS4-F1
#
_cell.length_a   1.000
_cell.length_b   1.000
_cell.length_c   1.000
_cell.angle_alpha   90.00
_cell.angle_beta   90.00
_cell.angle_gamma   90.00
#
_symmetry.space_group_name_H-M   'P 1'
#
loop_
_entity.id
_entity.type
_entity.pdbx_description
1 polymer ?
#
loop_
_entity_poly.entity_id
_entity_poly.type
_entity_poly.pdbx_seq_one_letter_code
_entity_poly.pdbx_strand_id
1 'polypeptide(L)'
;MVKRPRLRTVEKYKPPYPINKFPKGFALNLGKEIIYHLATRGTPRLEGTDWEEIFARLVGAKWQPSNVGLDDIVLQQTAWGAKTVKNKRPSTVAKVRLISGRNSVAFSFGQDKVKNVDPNDMGDKVLSIYNERVAGVRKKFQHLRTVVLVKSDDLLELAAFELDTIMYDAKRYWWQWNDNDNLEGYTKDGDAHIFTWQPHGSQFTIIENVPAHRLAIRIKKPPRLNQGEVLDALKFDETWVEIIS
;
A
#
# COMPACT_ATOMS: atom_id res chain seq x y z
N MET A 1 25.65 13.66 1.08
CA MET A 1 25.12 13.15 -0.21
C MET A 1 26.11 12.13 -0.76
N VAL A 2 25.70 10.87 -0.91
CA VAL A 2 26.56 9.82 -1.49
C VAL A 2 26.59 10.02 -3.01
N LYS A 3 27.77 10.26 -3.59
CA LYS A 3 27.95 10.43 -5.04
C LYS A 3 27.71 9.09 -5.74
N ARG A 4 26.70 9.02 -6.61
CA ARG A 4 26.40 7.85 -7.44
C ARG A 4 27.36 7.78 -8.65
N PRO A 5 27.67 6.58 -9.16
CA PRO A 5 28.48 6.41 -10.38
C PRO A 5 27.82 7.13 -11.57
N ARG A 6 28.61 7.83 -12.37
CA ARG A 6 28.14 8.45 -13.62
C ARG A 6 28.07 7.39 -14.71
N LEU A 7 26.86 6.99 -15.08
CA LEU A 7 26.64 6.12 -16.23
C LEU A 7 26.55 6.97 -17.51
N ARG A 8 27.01 6.42 -18.64
CA ARG A 8 26.86 7.05 -19.97
C ARG A 8 25.39 7.11 -20.43
N THR A 9 24.52 6.36 -19.78
CA THR A 9 23.07 6.47 -19.93
C THR A 9 22.57 7.64 -19.08
N VAL A 10 22.03 8.66 -19.72
CA VAL A 10 21.32 9.73 -19.02
C VAL A 10 20.07 9.09 -18.40
N GLU A 11 19.98 9.06 -17.07
CA GLU A 11 18.74 8.69 -16.37
C GLU A 11 17.70 9.76 -16.72
N LYS A 12 16.87 9.49 -17.74
CA LYS A 12 16.02 10.50 -18.38
C LYS A 12 14.88 10.98 -17.48
N TYR A 13 14.45 10.16 -16.52
CA TYR A 13 13.34 10.47 -15.63
C TYR A 13 13.74 10.39 -14.17
N LYS A 14 13.45 11.47 -13.45
CA LYS A 14 13.52 11.51 -12.00
C LYS A 14 12.10 11.33 -11.44
N PRO A 15 11.92 10.67 -10.30
CA PRO A 15 10.65 10.67 -9.60
C PRO A 15 10.19 12.11 -9.31
N PRO A 16 8.87 12.36 -9.20
CA PRO A 16 8.34 13.72 -9.00
C PRO A 16 8.80 14.36 -7.69
N TYR A 17 9.16 13.55 -6.69
CA TYR A 17 9.76 13.98 -5.44
C TYR A 17 10.62 12.85 -4.81
N PRO A 18 11.61 13.19 -3.96
CA PRO A 18 12.41 12.19 -3.25
C PRO A 18 11.55 11.33 -2.34
N ILE A 19 11.95 10.07 -2.13
CA ILE A 19 11.22 9.15 -1.27
C ILE A 19 11.02 9.74 0.14
N ASN A 20 9.81 9.64 0.68
CA ASN A 20 9.42 10.20 1.99
C ASN A 20 9.55 11.74 2.10
N LYS A 21 9.69 12.46 0.98
CA LYS A 21 9.65 13.92 0.90
C LYS A 21 8.43 14.35 0.10
N PHE A 22 7.25 14.10 0.67
CA PHE A 22 5.97 14.41 0.03
C PHE A 22 5.89 15.89 -0.42
N PRO A 23 5.12 16.18 -1.49
CA PRO A 23 4.96 17.54 -2.00
C PRO A 23 4.50 18.55 -0.93
N LYS A 24 4.81 19.83 -1.16
CA LYS A 24 4.39 20.92 -0.26
C LYS A 24 2.87 20.91 -0.10
N GLY A 25 2.39 20.99 1.13
CA GLY A 25 0.96 20.99 1.44
C GLY A 25 0.32 19.60 1.54
N PHE A 26 1.03 18.51 1.22
CA PHE A 26 0.52 17.15 1.29
C PHE A 26 -0.11 16.84 2.66
N ALA A 27 0.59 17.17 3.77
CA ALA A 27 0.11 16.93 5.13
C ALA A 27 -1.26 17.56 5.41
N LEU A 28 -1.40 18.85 5.05
CA LEU A 28 -2.61 19.61 5.30
C LEU A 28 -3.76 19.12 4.42
N ASN A 29 -3.48 18.85 3.15
CA ASN A 29 -4.50 18.37 2.21
C ASN A 29 -4.93 16.94 2.54
N LEU A 30 -4.03 16.07 3.00
CA LEU A 30 -4.41 14.78 3.59
C LEU A 30 -5.34 14.97 4.78
N GLY A 31 -5.03 15.91 5.68
CA GLY A 31 -5.92 16.26 6.78
C GLY A 31 -7.32 16.68 6.31
N LYS A 32 -7.42 17.48 5.25
CA LYS A 32 -8.70 17.90 4.65
C LYS A 32 -9.50 16.73 4.08
N GLU A 33 -8.84 15.85 3.33
CA GLU A 33 -9.47 14.64 2.76
C GLU A 33 -10.07 13.76 3.87
N ILE A 34 -9.33 13.55 4.95
CA ILE A 34 -9.78 12.71 6.07
C ILE A 34 -10.89 13.40 6.87
N ILE A 35 -10.80 14.72 7.07
CA ILE A 35 -11.89 15.51 7.69
C ILE A 35 -13.17 15.36 6.87
N TYR A 36 -13.07 15.50 5.54
CA TYR A 36 -14.21 15.32 4.64
C TYR A 36 -14.80 13.90 4.75
N HIS A 37 -13.97 12.86 4.75
CA HIS A 37 -14.42 11.48 4.94
C HIS A 37 -15.14 11.26 6.29
N LEU A 38 -14.57 11.78 7.38
CA LEU A 38 -15.17 11.67 8.72
C LEU A 38 -16.50 12.41 8.81
N ALA A 39 -16.60 13.58 8.18
CA ALA A 39 -17.78 14.42 8.22
C ALA A 39 -18.93 13.86 7.37
N THR A 40 -18.63 13.22 6.23
CA THR A 40 -19.61 12.71 5.26
C THR A 40 -20.09 11.28 5.54
N ARG A 41 -19.22 10.36 6.00
CA ARG A 41 -19.56 8.93 6.14
C ARG A 41 -20.14 8.56 7.51
N GLY A 42 -20.11 9.47 8.48
CA GLY A 42 -20.58 9.23 9.86
C GLY A 42 -19.76 8.23 10.68
N THR A 43 -18.91 7.42 10.03
CA THR A 43 -18.04 6.39 10.62
C THR A 43 -16.58 6.56 10.17
N PRO A 44 -15.59 6.26 11.03
CA PRO A 44 -14.16 6.40 10.72
C PRO A 44 -13.67 5.23 9.84
N ARG A 45 -14.14 5.19 8.60
CA ARG A 45 -13.81 4.14 7.63
C ARG A 45 -13.10 4.73 6.40
N LEU A 46 -11.92 4.19 6.13
CA LEU A 46 -11.10 4.49 4.96
C LEU A 46 -10.57 3.17 4.42
N GLU A 47 -11.02 2.79 3.23
CA GLU A 47 -10.67 1.55 2.54
C GLU A 47 -9.44 1.75 1.63
N GLY A 48 -8.99 0.69 0.96
CA GLY A 48 -7.82 0.74 0.07
C GLY A 48 -7.99 1.71 -1.10
N THR A 49 -9.12 1.62 -1.80
CA THR A 49 -9.44 2.49 -2.95
C THR A 49 -9.55 3.96 -2.55
N ASP A 50 -10.11 4.26 -1.37
CA ASP A 50 -10.13 5.63 -0.84
C ASP A 50 -8.71 6.18 -0.74
N TRP A 51 -7.78 5.39 -0.19
CA TRP A 51 -6.39 5.82 -0.06
C TRP A 51 -5.71 6.02 -1.41
N GLU A 52 -5.96 5.13 -2.37
CA GLU A 52 -5.41 5.24 -3.72
C GLU A 52 -5.82 6.55 -4.40
N GLU A 53 -7.12 6.84 -4.37
CA GLU A 53 -7.67 8.05 -4.97
C GLU A 53 -7.19 9.33 -4.26
N ILE A 54 -7.22 9.35 -2.92
CA ILE A 54 -6.70 10.46 -2.12
C ILE A 54 -5.25 10.73 -2.50
N PHE A 55 -4.39 9.70 -2.44
CA PHE A 55 -2.97 9.87 -2.73
C PHE A 55 -2.74 10.37 -4.15
N ALA A 56 -3.45 9.80 -5.14
CA ALA A 56 -3.37 10.23 -6.52
C ALA A 56 -3.68 11.73 -6.67
N ARG A 57 -4.79 12.21 -6.09
CA ARG A 57 -5.14 13.63 -6.08
C ARG A 57 -4.05 14.49 -5.42
N LEU A 58 -3.55 14.07 -4.26
CA LEU A 58 -2.60 14.84 -3.47
C LEU A 58 -1.23 15.04 -4.14
N VAL A 59 -0.83 14.13 -5.03
CA VAL A 59 0.45 14.20 -5.74
C VAL A 59 0.29 14.57 -7.22
N GLY A 60 -0.93 14.84 -7.69
CA GLY A 60 -1.22 15.14 -9.08
C GLY A 60 -1.00 13.95 -10.02
N ALA A 61 -1.16 12.73 -9.51
CA ALA A 61 -1.08 11.49 -10.28
C ALA A 61 -2.46 11.06 -10.78
N LYS A 62 -2.47 10.14 -11.73
CA LYS A 62 -3.68 9.47 -12.20
C LYS A 62 -3.92 8.22 -11.35
N TRP A 63 -5.11 8.09 -10.77
CA TRP A 63 -5.59 6.81 -10.27
C TRP A 63 -6.07 5.95 -11.44
N GLN A 64 -5.56 4.73 -11.52
CA GLN A 64 -5.89 3.75 -12.54
C GLN A 64 -5.82 2.38 -11.87
N PRO A 65 -6.96 1.83 -11.41
CA PRO A 65 -6.96 0.55 -10.70
C PRO A 65 -6.33 -0.55 -11.55
N SER A 66 -5.49 -1.36 -10.92
CA SER A 66 -4.66 -2.36 -11.57
C SER A 66 -4.97 -3.75 -11.03
N ASN A 67 -4.91 -4.76 -11.91
CA ASN A 67 -5.06 -6.16 -11.50
C ASN A 67 -3.95 -6.63 -10.53
N VAL A 68 -2.79 -5.97 -10.55
CA VAL A 68 -1.62 -6.35 -9.77
C VAL A 68 -1.56 -5.59 -8.43
N GLY A 69 -2.18 -4.40 -8.35
CA GLY A 69 -2.18 -3.59 -7.13
C GLY A 69 -0.83 -2.95 -6.80
N LEU A 70 0.04 -2.79 -7.82
CA LEU A 70 1.39 -2.21 -7.71
C LEU A 70 1.56 -0.94 -8.57
N ASP A 71 0.66 -0.71 -9.51
CA ASP A 71 0.62 0.44 -10.42
C ASP A 71 -0.75 1.12 -10.43
N ASP A 72 -1.46 1.09 -9.30
CA ASP A 72 -2.79 1.71 -9.14
C ASP A 72 -2.76 3.23 -9.30
N ILE A 73 -1.58 3.84 -9.10
CA ILE A 73 -1.38 5.28 -9.15
C ILE A 73 -0.16 5.54 -10.03
N VAL A 74 -0.30 6.40 -11.03
CA VAL A 74 0.72 6.62 -12.05
C VAL A 74 0.95 8.11 -12.29
N LEU A 75 2.21 8.52 -12.31
CA LEU A 75 2.65 9.85 -12.73
C LEU A 75 3.93 9.72 -13.55
N GLN A 76 3.80 9.96 -14.86
CA GLN A 76 4.89 9.83 -15.83
C GLN A 76 5.54 8.43 -15.77
N GLN A 77 6.83 8.34 -15.41
CA GLN A 77 7.60 7.10 -15.29
C GLN A 77 7.68 6.59 -13.84
N THR A 78 6.79 7.08 -12.96
CA THR A 78 6.66 6.60 -11.58
C THR A 78 5.27 5.99 -11.37
N ALA A 79 5.25 4.80 -10.76
CA ALA A 79 4.03 4.14 -10.33
C ALA A 79 4.09 3.83 -8.83
N TRP A 80 2.92 3.77 -8.21
CA TRP A 80 2.75 3.38 -6.81
C TRP A 80 1.69 2.30 -6.66
N GLY A 81 2.00 1.30 -5.84
CA GLY A 81 0.98 0.54 -5.13
C GLY A 81 0.63 1.27 -3.84
N ALA A 82 -0.63 1.21 -3.42
CA ALA A 82 -1.08 1.83 -2.18
C ALA A 82 -1.47 0.78 -1.15
N LYS A 83 -1.10 1.00 0.11
CA LYS A 83 -1.45 0.10 1.22
C LYS A 83 -1.97 0.89 2.40
N THR A 84 -2.99 0.36 3.06
CA THR A 84 -3.39 0.85 4.37
C THR A 84 -3.19 -0.22 5.43
N VAL A 85 -2.84 0.20 6.64
CA VAL A 85 -2.68 -0.70 7.79
C VAL A 85 -3.19 -0.01 9.06
N LYS A 86 -3.95 -0.75 9.85
CA LYS A 86 -4.45 -0.25 11.13
C LYS A 86 -3.38 -0.36 12.22
N ASN A 87 -3.23 0.68 13.02
CA ASN A 87 -2.38 0.66 14.20
C ASN A 87 -2.89 1.64 15.27
N LYS A 88 -2.78 1.27 16.55
CA LYS A 88 -3.20 2.12 17.68
C LYS A 88 -2.39 3.41 17.80
N ARG A 89 -1.12 3.42 17.37
CA ARG A 89 -0.22 4.58 17.43
C ARG A 89 0.54 4.77 16.11
N PRO A 90 -0.13 5.23 15.03
CA PRO A 90 0.47 5.37 13.71
C PRO A 90 1.74 6.22 13.69
N SER A 91 1.83 7.26 14.50
CA SER A 91 2.99 8.15 14.53
C SER A 91 4.26 7.51 15.11
N THR A 92 4.13 6.45 15.92
CA THR A 92 5.25 5.84 16.67
C THR A 92 5.55 4.39 16.29
N VAL A 93 4.69 3.74 15.50
CA VAL A 93 4.92 2.35 15.08
C VAL A 93 6.25 2.20 14.34
N ALA A 94 6.99 1.13 14.66
CA ALA A 94 8.30 0.84 14.07
C ALA A 94 8.24 -0.18 12.93
N LYS A 95 7.25 -1.09 12.94
CA LYS A 95 7.06 -2.13 11.93
C LYS A 95 5.59 -2.30 11.59
N VAL A 96 5.29 -2.59 10.33
CA VAL A 96 3.93 -2.88 9.84
C VAL A 96 3.93 -4.13 8.96
N ARG A 97 2.78 -4.82 8.93
CA ARG A 97 2.53 -5.96 8.04
C ARG A 97 1.71 -5.47 6.85
N LEU A 98 2.25 -5.57 5.65
CA LEU A 98 1.60 -5.12 4.42
C LEU A 98 1.19 -6.31 3.58
N ILE A 99 -0.09 -6.37 3.20
CA ILE A 99 -0.59 -7.37 2.26
C ILE A 99 -0.07 -7.01 0.86
N SER A 100 0.84 -7.84 0.35
CA SER A 100 1.61 -7.62 -0.88
C SER A 100 1.16 -8.51 -2.03
N GLY A 101 -0.03 -9.11 -1.93
CA GLY A 101 -0.71 -9.78 -3.02
C GLY A 101 -1.32 -11.13 -2.65
N ARG A 102 -2.01 -11.72 -3.62
CA ARG A 102 -2.57 -13.08 -3.57
C ARG A 102 -1.65 -13.99 -4.36
N ASN A 103 -0.63 -14.56 -3.73
CA ASN A 103 0.37 -15.40 -4.39
C ASN A 103 -0.15 -16.84 -4.41
N SER A 104 -1.00 -17.14 -5.39
CA SER A 104 -1.61 -18.46 -5.54
C SER A 104 -0.66 -19.40 -6.27
N VAL A 105 -0.04 -20.32 -5.54
CA VAL A 105 0.86 -21.34 -6.10
C VAL A 105 0.07 -22.33 -6.95
N ALA A 106 -1.17 -22.64 -6.59
CA ALA A 106 -2.05 -23.48 -7.40
C ALA A 106 -2.31 -22.85 -8.79
N PHE A 107 -2.66 -21.57 -8.83
CA PHE A 107 -2.88 -20.87 -10.11
C PHE A 107 -1.59 -20.69 -10.91
N SER A 108 -0.49 -20.31 -10.26
CA SER A 108 0.76 -19.95 -10.94
C SER A 108 1.61 -21.14 -11.37
N PHE A 109 1.51 -22.28 -10.67
CA PHE A 109 2.36 -23.46 -10.89
C PHE A 109 1.58 -24.77 -11.04
N GLY A 110 0.25 -24.76 -10.95
CA GLY A 110 -0.56 -25.99 -11.00
C GLY A 110 -0.36 -26.92 -9.80
N GLN A 111 0.18 -26.41 -8.68
CA GLN A 111 0.44 -27.21 -7.48
C GLN A 111 -0.66 -26.99 -6.44
N ASP A 112 -1.57 -27.97 -6.33
CA ASP A 112 -2.68 -27.93 -5.37
C ASP A 112 -2.24 -28.26 -3.93
N LYS A 113 -1.27 -29.18 -3.80
CA LYS A 113 -0.73 -29.54 -2.48
C LYS A 113 0.26 -28.47 -2.01
N VAL A 114 -0.23 -27.58 -1.16
CA VAL A 114 0.55 -26.46 -0.62
C VAL A 114 1.07 -26.67 0.81
N LYS A 115 0.53 -27.64 1.56
CA LYS A 115 0.95 -27.97 2.94
C LYS A 115 1.80 -29.23 3.00
N ASN A 116 2.60 -29.37 4.06
CA ASN A 116 3.46 -30.54 4.31
C ASN A 116 4.40 -30.84 3.14
N VAL A 117 4.93 -29.76 2.56
CA VAL A 117 5.98 -29.77 1.53
C VAL A 117 7.20 -29.03 2.09
N ASP A 118 8.34 -29.17 1.42
CA ASP A 118 9.55 -28.41 1.77
C ASP A 118 9.21 -26.91 1.84
N PRO A 119 9.36 -26.27 3.00
CA PRO A 119 9.02 -24.86 3.17
C PRO A 119 9.87 -23.95 2.28
N ASN A 120 11.13 -24.31 1.98
CA ASN A 120 11.99 -23.46 1.16
C ASN A 120 11.56 -23.48 -0.31
N ASP A 121 11.27 -24.66 -0.86
CA ASP A 121 10.71 -24.78 -2.22
C ASP A 121 9.37 -24.04 -2.36
N MET A 122 8.48 -24.18 -1.36
CA MET A 122 7.21 -23.44 -1.35
C MET A 122 7.44 -21.92 -1.23
N GLY A 123 8.37 -21.50 -0.38
CA GLY A 123 8.73 -20.10 -0.18
C GLY A 123 9.28 -19.45 -1.45
N ASP A 124 10.13 -20.16 -2.19
CA ASP A 124 10.68 -19.72 -3.47
C ASP A 124 9.58 -19.53 -4.53
N LYS A 125 8.60 -20.44 -4.59
CA LYS A 125 7.42 -20.30 -5.46
C LYS A 125 6.56 -19.10 -5.07
N VAL A 126 6.26 -18.93 -3.78
CA VAL A 126 5.49 -17.79 -3.30
C VAL A 126 6.20 -16.46 -3.62
N LEU A 127 7.51 -16.40 -3.38
CA LEU A 127 8.30 -15.18 -3.61
C LEU A 127 8.48 -14.87 -5.09
N SER A 128 8.66 -15.89 -5.94
CA SER A 128 8.77 -15.72 -7.39
C SER A 128 7.50 -15.12 -8.00
N ILE A 129 6.31 -15.48 -7.52
CA ILE A 129 5.04 -14.86 -7.97
C ILE A 129 5.05 -13.34 -7.69
N TYR A 130 5.50 -12.93 -6.50
CA TYR A 130 5.63 -11.51 -6.17
C TYR A 130 6.66 -10.82 -7.06
N ASN A 131 7.84 -11.43 -7.23
CA ASN A 131 8.91 -10.88 -8.05
C ASN A 131 8.49 -10.72 -9.52
N GLU A 132 7.77 -11.67 -10.10
CA GLU A 132 7.25 -11.59 -11.47
C GLU A 132 6.25 -10.43 -11.63
N ARG A 133 5.41 -10.19 -10.63
CA ARG A 133 4.52 -9.01 -10.61
C ARG A 133 5.30 -7.70 -10.59
N VAL A 134 6.30 -7.60 -9.72
CA VAL A 134 7.18 -6.42 -9.64
C VAL A 134 7.93 -6.22 -10.95
N ALA A 135 8.49 -7.27 -11.53
CA ALA A 135 9.19 -7.25 -12.81
C ALA A 135 8.27 -6.79 -13.94
N GLY A 136 7.03 -7.29 -13.99
CA GLY A 136 6.02 -6.90 -14.98
C GLY A 136 5.71 -5.41 -14.96
N VAL A 137 5.62 -4.79 -13.78
CA VAL A 137 5.39 -3.35 -13.66
C VAL A 137 6.65 -2.54 -13.97
N ARG A 138 7.84 -3.00 -13.54
CA ARG A 138 9.12 -2.33 -13.83
C ARG A 138 9.49 -2.31 -15.32
N LYS A 139 8.90 -3.18 -16.14
CA LYS A 139 8.99 -3.08 -17.61
C LYS A 139 8.32 -1.82 -18.17
N LYS A 140 7.34 -1.26 -17.46
CA LYS A 140 6.54 -0.10 -17.89
C LYS A 140 6.98 1.21 -17.23
N PHE A 141 7.44 1.14 -15.97
CA PHE A 141 7.79 2.30 -15.16
C PHE A 141 9.21 2.18 -14.60
N GLN A 142 10.01 3.24 -14.77
CA GLN A 142 11.38 3.29 -14.26
C GLN A 142 11.41 3.29 -12.72
N HIS A 143 10.43 3.94 -12.10
CA HIS A 143 10.33 4.08 -10.65
C HIS A 143 9.06 3.39 -10.16
N LEU A 144 9.21 2.49 -9.20
CA LEU A 144 8.09 1.77 -8.59
C LEU A 144 8.21 1.87 -7.08
N ARG A 145 7.16 2.39 -6.45
CA ARG A 145 7.10 2.62 -5.01
C ARG A 145 5.86 1.98 -4.41
N THR A 146 5.86 1.82 -3.10
CA THR A 146 4.66 1.54 -2.32
C THR A 146 4.45 2.70 -1.37
N VAL A 147 3.27 3.30 -1.40
CA VAL A 147 2.85 4.31 -0.43
C VAL A 147 1.96 3.67 0.62
N VAL A 148 2.33 3.83 1.89
CA VAL A 148 1.68 3.21 3.03
C VAL A 148 1.02 4.28 3.88
N LEU A 149 -0.28 4.10 4.17
CA LEU A 149 -1.01 4.84 5.18
C LEU A 149 -1.23 3.95 6.42
N VAL A 150 -0.56 4.29 7.51
CA VAL A 150 -0.86 3.75 8.83
C VAL A 150 -1.95 4.61 9.46
N LYS A 151 -3.03 3.98 9.92
CA LYS A 151 -4.21 4.70 10.44
C LYS A 151 -4.69 4.16 11.78
N SER A 152 -5.11 5.06 12.67
CA SER A 152 -5.84 4.69 13.89
C SER A 152 -7.27 4.27 13.53
N ASP A 153 -7.95 3.58 14.45
CA ASP A 153 -9.32 3.14 14.24
C ASP A 153 -10.32 4.30 14.12
N ASP A 154 -10.01 5.45 14.70
CA ASP A 154 -10.82 6.67 14.64
C ASP A 154 -10.41 7.63 13.50
N LEU A 155 -9.35 7.30 12.75
CA LEU A 155 -8.71 8.15 11.72
C LEU A 155 -8.20 9.51 12.23
N LEU A 156 -8.09 9.70 13.55
CA LEU A 156 -7.62 10.95 14.15
C LEU A 156 -6.09 11.02 14.27
N GLU A 157 -5.40 9.89 14.13
CA GLU A 157 -3.94 9.83 13.98
C GLU A 157 -3.59 9.03 12.73
N LEU A 158 -2.69 9.58 11.92
CA LEU A 158 -2.25 8.98 10.67
C LEU A 158 -0.74 9.13 10.52
N ALA A 159 -0.12 8.15 9.86
CA ALA A 159 1.23 8.28 9.35
C ALA A 159 1.31 7.79 7.91
N ALA A 160 2.04 8.51 7.06
CA ALA A 160 2.27 8.14 5.67
C ALA A 160 3.77 8.05 5.40
N PHE A 161 4.15 7.02 4.64
CA PHE A 161 5.52 6.84 4.18
C PHE A 161 5.55 6.08 2.85
N GLU A 162 6.67 6.18 2.16
CA GLU A 162 6.96 5.43 0.95
C GLU A 162 8.16 4.52 1.16
N LEU A 163 8.15 3.39 0.46
CA LEU A 163 9.31 2.53 0.23
C LEU A 163 9.45 2.26 -1.27
N ASP A 164 10.67 1.96 -1.69
CA ASP A 164 10.91 1.43 -3.03
C ASP A 164 10.34 0.01 -3.10
N THR A 165 9.55 -0.27 -4.14
CA THR A 165 9.04 -1.62 -4.37
C THR A 165 10.11 -2.42 -5.12
N ILE A 166 10.71 -3.38 -4.42
CA ILE A 166 11.84 -4.17 -4.92
C ILE A 166 11.45 -5.62 -5.16
N MET A 167 12.28 -6.32 -5.93
CA MET A 167 12.28 -7.78 -5.98
C MET A 167 13.19 -8.31 -4.87
N TYR A 168 12.89 -9.49 -4.38
CA TYR A 168 13.63 -10.14 -3.32
C TYR A 168 14.41 -11.34 -3.87
N ASP A 169 15.72 -11.38 -3.59
CA ASP A 169 16.55 -12.54 -3.93
C ASP A 169 16.25 -13.70 -2.97
N ALA A 170 15.57 -14.73 -3.48
CA ALA A 170 15.16 -15.90 -2.71
C ALA A 170 16.32 -16.56 -1.94
N LYS A 171 17.55 -16.50 -2.48
CA LYS A 171 18.73 -17.09 -1.82
C LYS A 171 19.07 -16.46 -0.47
N ARG A 172 18.56 -15.25 -0.19
CA ARG A 172 18.77 -14.52 1.07
C ARG A 172 17.82 -14.92 2.18
N TYR A 173 16.86 -15.79 1.90
CA TYR A 173 15.80 -16.16 2.82
C TYR A 173 15.76 -17.67 3.05
N TRP A 174 15.27 -18.05 4.23
CA TRP A 174 14.89 -19.42 4.56
C TRP A 174 13.46 -19.41 5.09
N TRP A 175 12.78 -20.54 4.98
CA TRP A 175 11.35 -20.63 5.26
C TRP A 175 11.02 -21.77 6.21
N GLN A 176 9.96 -21.60 6.98
CA GLN A 176 9.39 -22.64 7.85
C GLN A 176 7.87 -22.52 7.94
N TRP A 177 7.21 -23.64 8.27
CA TRP A 177 5.80 -23.65 8.65
C TRP A 177 5.65 -23.33 10.13
N ASN A 178 4.69 -22.49 10.49
CA ASN A 178 4.34 -22.24 11.90
C ASN A 178 3.13 -23.07 12.34
N ASP A 179 2.81 -23.04 13.64
CA ASP A 179 1.72 -23.81 14.25
C ASP A 179 0.32 -23.49 13.69
N ASN A 180 0.18 -22.36 12.99
CA ASN A 180 -1.06 -21.93 12.35
C ASN A 180 -1.08 -22.26 10.85
N ASP A 181 -0.21 -23.17 10.39
CA ASP A 181 -0.02 -23.55 8.99
C ASP A 181 0.28 -22.38 8.05
N ASN A 182 0.90 -21.29 8.55
CA ASN A 182 1.40 -20.23 7.70
C ASN A 182 2.87 -20.50 7.37
N LEU A 183 3.27 -20.12 6.16
CA LEU A 183 4.65 -20.17 5.75
C LEU A 183 5.33 -18.84 6.12
N GLU A 184 6.38 -18.91 6.92
CA GLU A 184 7.12 -17.75 7.41
C GLU A 184 8.52 -17.73 6.80
N GLY A 185 8.90 -16.57 6.25
CA GLY A 185 10.20 -16.36 5.62
C GLY A 185 11.07 -15.42 6.45
N TYR A 186 12.31 -15.83 6.65
CA TYR A 186 13.28 -15.16 7.51
C TYR A 186 14.54 -14.80 6.72
N THR A 187 15.22 -13.73 7.09
CA THR A 187 16.56 -13.44 6.55
C THR A 187 17.54 -14.50 7.01
N LYS A 188 18.40 -14.99 6.10
CA LYS A 188 19.56 -15.81 6.49
C LYS A 188 20.58 -15.04 7.31
N ASP A 189 20.61 -13.72 7.15
CA ASP A 189 21.40 -12.81 7.97
C ASP A 189 20.54 -12.35 9.14
N GLY A 190 20.75 -12.94 10.32
CA GLY A 190 20.15 -12.51 11.59
C GLY A 190 18.72 -12.99 11.88
N ASP A 191 18.16 -13.93 11.11
CA ASP A 191 16.88 -14.60 11.36
C ASP A 191 15.71 -13.64 11.61
N ALA A 192 15.69 -12.50 10.92
CA ALA A 192 14.60 -11.54 11.01
C ALA A 192 13.40 -12.05 10.21
N HIS A 193 12.23 -12.12 10.84
CA HIS A 193 10.97 -12.44 10.15
C HIS A 193 10.59 -11.32 9.17
N ILE A 194 10.52 -11.63 7.87
CA ILE A 194 10.20 -10.66 6.80
C ILE A 194 8.91 -11.03 6.07
N PHE A 195 8.61 -12.32 5.90
CA PHE A 195 7.49 -12.76 5.09
C PHE A 195 6.51 -13.64 5.84
N THR A 196 5.23 -13.51 5.52
CA THR A 196 4.21 -14.47 5.94
C THR A 196 3.30 -14.76 4.74
N TRP A 197 3.12 -16.03 4.43
CA TRP A 197 2.17 -16.49 3.42
C TRP A 197 1.13 -17.42 4.04
N GLN A 198 -0.14 -17.11 3.77
CA GLN A 198 -1.28 -17.84 4.32
C GLN A 198 -1.96 -18.63 3.20
N PRO A 199 -1.95 -19.98 3.24
CA PRO A 199 -2.39 -20.80 2.11
C PRO A 199 -3.85 -20.58 1.70
N HIS A 200 -4.78 -20.55 2.66
CA HIS A 200 -6.23 -20.52 2.40
C HIS A 200 -6.67 -19.33 1.55
N GLY A 201 -6.03 -18.17 1.73
CA GLY A 201 -6.29 -16.97 0.94
C GLY A 201 -5.15 -16.65 -0.03
N SER A 202 -4.14 -17.51 -0.16
CA SER A 202 -2.88 -17.20 -0.86
C SER A 202 -2.26 -15.85 -0.45
N GLN A 203 -2.52 -15.39 0.77
CA GLN A 203 -2.22 -14.02 1.18
C GLN A 203 -0.73 -13.89 1.48
N PHE A 204 -0.01 -13.13 0.66
CA PHE A 204 1.40 -12.82 0.89
C PHE A 204 1.53 -11.48 1.62
N THR A 205 2.28 -11.49 2.71
CA THR A 205 2.50 -10.32 3.58
C THR A 205 4.00 -10.08 3.74
N ILE A 206 4.39 -8.81 3.63
CA ILE A 206 5.76 -8.36 3.90
C ILE A 206 5.76 -7.51 5.18
N ILE A 207 6.71 -7.78 6.07
CA ILE A 207 6.94 -7.01 7.30
C ILE A 207 7.92 -5.89 6.97
N GLU A 208 7.41 -4.65 6.97
CA GLU A 208 8.19 -3.47 6.61
C GLU A 208 8.56 -2.65 7.85
N ASN A 209 9.79 -2.12 7.84
CA ASN A 209 10.20 -1.12 8.82
C ASN A 209 9.60 0.23 8.45
N VAL A 210 9.03 0.91 9.43
CA VAL A 210 8.48 2.25 9.25
C VAL A 210 9.60 3.27 9.44
N PRO A 211 9.88 4.15 8.44
CA PRO A 211 10.94 5.14 8.55
C PRO A 211 10.76 6.06 9.77
N ALA A 212 11.86 6.38 10.46
CA ALA A 212 11.83 7.31 11.60
C ALA A 212 11.31 8.70 11.19
N HIS A 213 11.68 9.16 9.98
CA HIS A 213 11.25 10.45 9.41
C HIS A 213 10.04 10.31 8.47
N ARG A 214 9.04 9.53 8.88
CA ARG A 214 7.72 9.47 8.22
C ARG A 214 6.94 10.77 8.36
N LEU A 215 5.96 10.97 7.48
CA LEU A 215 4.93 11.98 7.68
C LEU A 215 3.95 11.48 8.74
N ALA A 216 3.62 12.28 9.73
CA ALA A 216 2.58 11.98 10.70
C ALA A 216 1.70 13.21 10.94
N ILE A 217 0.39 13.00 11.05
CA ILE A 217 -0.58 14.06 11.33
C ILE A 217 -1.56 13.60 12.41
N ARG A 218 -2.07 14.57 13.16
CA ARG A 218 -3.22 14.41 14.04
C ARG A 218 -4.33 15.33 13.59
N ILE A 219 -5.55 14.81 13.62
CA ILE A 219 -6.75 15.49 13.16
C ILE A 219 -7.61 15.76 14.39
N LYS A 220 -8.03 17.02 14.55
CA LYS A 220 -9.09 17.35 15.49
C LYS A 220 -10.40 16.81 14.92
N LYS A 221 -11.10 15.98 15.70
CA LYS A 221 -12.38 15.38 15.28
C LYS A 221 -13.32 16.48 14.74
N PRO A 222 -13.74 16.40 13.46
CA PRO A 222 -14.62 17.40 12.89
C PRO A 222 -16.06 17.20 13.39
N PRO A 223 -16.91 18.25 13.33
CA PRO A 223 -18.35 18.07 13.43
C PRO A 223 -18.85 17.16 12.30
N ARG A 224 -19.97 16.47 12.53
CA ARG A 224 -20.65 15.71 11.47
C ARG A 224 -21.40 16.66 10.56
N LEU A 225 -21.47 16.34 9.26
CA LEU A 225 -22.36 17.05 8.37
C LEU A 225 -23.81 16.67 8.66
N ASN A 226 -24.69 17.67 8.64
CA ASN A 226 -26.12 17.47 8.66
C ASN A 226 -26.58 17.16 7.23
N GLN A 227 -27.22 16.00 7.04
CA GLN A 227 -27.70 15.57 5.72
C GLN A 227 -28.69 16.56 5.11
N GLY A 228 -29.56 17.18 5.92
CA GLY A 228 -30.49 18.21 5.47
C GLY A 228 -29.77 19.44 4.94
N GLU A 229 -28.81 19.99 5.71
CA GLU A 229 -28.01 21.14 5.29
C GLU A 229 -27.24 20.87 3.99
N VAL A 230 -26.79 19.63 3.77
CA VAL A 230 -26.12 19.23 2.52
C VAL A 230 -27.11 19.22 1.35
N LEU A 231 -28.30 18.64 1.52
CA LEU A 231 -29.33 18.61 0.47
C LEU A 231 -29.80 20.03 0.12
N ASP A 232 -29.97 20.89 1.13
CA ASP A 232 -30.32 22.30 0.95
C ASP A 232 -29.23 23.05 0.17
N ALA A 233 -27.95 22.84 0.52
CA ALA A 233 -26.82 23.45 -0.17
C ALA A 233 -26.68 22.99 -1.63
N LEU A 234 -27.04 21.73 -1.91
CA LEU A 234 -27.09 21.19 -3.27
C LEU A 234 -28.31 21.69 -4.05
N LYS A 235 -29.28 22.34 -3.38
CA LYS A 235 -30.59 22.67 -3.94
C LYS A 235 -31.25 21.42 -4.52
N PHE A 236 -31.29 20.36 -3.70
CA PHE A 236 -31.92 19.12 -4.09
C PHE A 236 -33.31 19.39 -4.63
N ASP A 237 -33.60 18.76 -5.76
CA ASP A 237 -34.86 18.86 -6.46
C ASP A 237 -35.38 17.44 -6.70
N GLU A 238 -36.68 17.25 -6.52
CA GLU A 238 -37.31 15.93 -6.63
C GLU A 238 -37.10 15.30 -8.03
N THR A 239 -36.87 16.10 -9.08
CA THR A 239 -36.57 15.62 -10.44
C THR A 239 -35.23 14.89 -10.56
N TRP A 240 -34.37 14.96 -9.55
CA TRP A 240 -33.12 14.18 -9.51
C TRP A 240 -33.38 12.70 -9.21
N VAL A 241 -34.60 12.33 -8.84
CA VAL A 241 -35.02 10.96 -8.55
C VAL A 241 -36.14 10.56 -9.51
N GLU A 242 -35.85 9.62 -10.41
CA GLU A 242 -36.85 8.94 -11.22
C GLU A 242 -37.30 7.64 -10.53
N ILE A 243 -38.60 7.48 -10.32
CA ILE A 243 -39.18 6.26 -9.76
C ILE A 243 -39.53 5.31 -10.92
N ILE A 244 -38.70 4.30 -11.11
CA ILE A 244 -38.88 3.25 -12.12
C ILE A 244 -39.50 2.03 -11.42
N SER A 245 -40.79 2.08 -11.12
CA SER A 245 -41.57 0.95 -10.57
C SER A 245 -42.61 0.47 -11.58
#